data_AF-A0A6C2CQ15-F1
#
_entry.id   AF-A0A6C2CQ15-F1
#
_cell.length_a   1.000
_cell.length_b   1.000
_cell.length_c   1.000
_cell.angle_alpha   90.00
_cell.angle_beta   90.00
_cell.angle_gamma   90.00
#
_symmetry.space_group_name_H-M   'P 1'
#
loop_
_entity.id
_entity.type
_entity.pdbx_description
1 polymer ?
#
loop_
_entity_poly.entity_id
_entity_poly.type
_entity_poly.pdbx_seq_one_letter_code
_entity_poly.pdbx_strand_id
1 'polypeptide(L)' 'MATPTLKQQKTFALIRIIGGLAAATVLGYSFAANILAGQPAEGPVLMTGLMAFIGLGYAAFYTRSLSRVAEAEKDTEPR' A
#
# COMPACT_ATOMS: atom_id res chain seq x y z
N MET A 1 5.94 -24.39 -7.74
CA MET A 1 4.67 -23.65 -7.93
C MET A 1 4.73 -22.97 -9.28
N ALA A 2 3.64 -22.94 -10.04
CA ALA A 2 3.60 -22.19 -11.30
C ALA A 2 3.73 -20.68 -11.01
N THR A 3 4.56 -19.99 -11.78
CA THR A 3 4.69 -18.53 -11.68
C THR A 3 3.37 -17.89 -12.12
N PRO A 4 2.77 -16.98 -11.33
CA PRO A 4 1.53 -16.31 -11.70
C PRO A 4 1.70 -15.50 -12.99
N THR A 5 0.64 -15.43 -13.79
CA THR A 5 0.66 -14.70 -15.08
C THR A 5 0.78 -13.19 -14.87
N LEU A 6 1.20 -12.43 -15.89
CA LEU A 6 1.33 -10.96 -15.81
C LEU A 6 0.01 -10.29 -15.38
N LYS A 7 -1.11 -10.73 -15.94
CA LYS A 7 -2.45 -10.26 -15.56
C LYS A 7 -2.78 -10.54 -14.09
N GLN A 8 -2.40 -11.71 -13.57
CA GLN A 8 -2.57 -12.04 -12.14
C GLN A 8 -1.67 -11.15 -11.27
N GLN A 9 -0.40 -10.98 -11.65
CA GLN A 9 0.55 -10.12 -10.93
C GLN A 9 0.08 -8.66 -10.86
N LYS A 10 -0.46 -8.13 -11.96
CA LYS A 10 -1.06 -6.79 -12.04
C LYS A 10 -2.23 -6.62 -11.08
N THR A 11 -3.19 -7.55 -11.12
CA THR A 11 -4.35 -7.57 -10.20
C THR A 11 -3.89 -7.64 -8.74
N PHE A 12 -2.92 -8.50 -8.46
CA PHE A 12 -2.34 -8.68 -7.14
C PHE A 12 -1.63 -7.42 -6.62
N ALA A 13 -0.92 -6.69 -7.47
CA ALA A 13 -0.31 -5.41 -7.11
C ALA A 13 -1.40 -4.37 -6.82
N LEU A 14 -2.42 -4.26 -7.67
CA LEU A 14 -3.52 -3.30 -7.47
C LEU A 14 -4.26 -3.51 -6.14
N ILE A 15 -4.64 -4.75 -5.82
CA ILE A 15 -5.31 -5.07 -4.54
C ILE A 15 -4.46 -4.62 -3.35
N ARG A 16 -3.14 -4.86 -3.41
CA ARG A 16 -2.21 -4.49 -2.35
C ARG A 16 -2.02 -2.98 -2.22
N ILE A 17 -1.98 -2.26 -3.34
CA ILE A 17 -1.93 -0.79 -3.35
C ILE A 17 -3.16 -0.22 -2.67
N ILE A 18 -4.35 -0.66 -3.09
CA ILE A 18 -5.63 -0.19 -2.53
C ILE A 18 -5.72 -0.54 -1.05
N GLY A 19 -5.35 -1.77 -0.66
CA GLY A 19 -5.34 -2.19 0.75
C GLY A 19 -4.39 -1.36 1.61
N GLY A 20 -3.18 -1.08 1.12
CA GLY A 20 -2.21 -0.22 1.81
C GLY A 20 -2.69 1.21 1.98
N LEU A 21 -3.28 1.80 0.95
CA LEU A 21 -3.90 3.13 0.99
C LEU A 21 -5.09 3.21 1.95
N ALA A 22 -5.97 2.21 1.92
CA ALA A 22 -7.11 2.14 2.83
C ALA A 22 -6.64 2.04 4.29
N ALA A 23 -5.67 1.15 4.57
CA ALA A 23 -5.09 1.01 5.90
C ALA A 23 -4.42 2.31 6.37
N ALA A 24 -3.60 2.94 5.52
CA ALA A 24 -2.97 4.21 5.83
C ALA A 24 -3.98 5.32 6.14
N THR A 25 -5.09 5.37 5.39
CA THR A 25 -6.14 6.38 5.59
C THR A 25 -6.84 6.18 6.94
N VAL A 26 -7.26 4.94 7.25
CA VAL A 26 -7.97 4.64 8.51
C VAL A 26 -7.07 4.87 9.71
N LEU A 27 -5.83 4.36 9.66
CA LEU A 27 -4.88 4.50 10.75
C LEU A 27 -4.40 5.96 10.91
N GLY A 28 -4.17 6.66 9.79
CA GLY A 28 -3.82 8.08 9.80
C GLY A 28 -4.92 8.95 10.40
N TYR A 29 -6.18 8.69 10.03
CA TYR A 29 -7.34 9.34 10.65
C TYR A 29 -7.40 9.07 12.15
N SER A 30 -7.28 7.80 12.56
CA SER A 30 -7.30 7.40 13.98
C SER A 30 -6.20 8.10 14.77
N PHE A 31 -4.97 8.12 14.24
CA PHE A 31 -3.86 8.82 14.86
C PHE A 31 -4.14 10.32 15.00
N ALA A 32 -4.52 11.00 13.91
CA ALA A 32 -4.81 12.43 13.92
C ALA A 32 -5.96 12.78 14.89
N ALA A 33 -7.04 11.99 14.89
CA ALA A 33 -8.18 12.18 15.79
C ALA A 33 -7.77 12.05 17.26
N ASN A 34 -6.93 11.08 17.61
CA ASN A 34 -6.44 10.91 18.98
C ASN A 34 -5.54 12.08 19.43
N ILE A 35 -4.64 12.55 18.57
CA ILE A 35 -3.81 13.73 18.86
C ILE A 35 -4.67 14.98 19.05
N LEU A 36 -5.66 15.20 18.19
CA LEU A 36 -6.60 16.31 18.30
C LEU A 36 -7.48 16.22 19.56
N ALA A 37 -7.76 15.01 20.05
CA ALA A 37 -8.42 14.76 21.32
C ALA A 37 -7.50 14.94 22.55
N GLY A 38 -6.25 15.37 22.35
CA GLY A 38 -5.28 15.64 23.42
C GLY A 38 -4.54 14.42 23.94
N GLN A 39 -4.63 13.26 23.27
CA GLN A 39 -3.83 12.09 23.63
C GLN A 39 -2.36 12.33 23.25
N PRO A 40 -1.40 11.88 24.09
CA PRO A 40 0.01 11.97 23.76
C PRO A 40 0.37 11.04 22.59
N ALA A 41 1.34 11.45 21.77
CA ALA A 41 1.87 10.67 20.66
C ALA A 41 2.81 9.55 21.14
N GLU A 42 2.32 8.68 22.01
CA GLU A 42 3.11 7.64 22.67
C GLU A 42 2.36 6.31 22.66
N GLY A 43 3.10 5.23 22.94
CA GLY A 43 2.54 3.88 23.08
C GLY A 43 1.63 3.49 21.89
N PRO A 44 0.38 3.10 22.12
CA PRO A 44 -0.54 2.69 21.06
C PRO A 44 -0.81 3.75 19.99
N VAL A 45 -0.88 5.03 20.39
CA VAL A 45 -1.15 6.14 19.46
C VAL A 45 0.03 6.29 18.50
N LEU A 46 1.26 6.32 19.02
CA LEU A 46 2.47 6.36 18.18
C LEU A 46 2.54 5.16 17.23
N MET A 47 2.27 3.94 17.72
CA MET A 47 2.26 2.73 16.89
C MET A 47 1.23 2.80 15.76
N THR A 48 0.06 3.40 16.02
CA THR A 48 -0.97 3.65 15.00
C THR A 48 -0.44 4.56 13.89
N GLY A 49 0.23 5.65 14.26
CA GLY A 49 0.86 6.56 13.29
C GLY A 49 1.95 5.88 12.46
N LEU A 50 2.82 5.09 13.10
CA LEU A 50 3.86 4.32 12.40
C LEU A 50 3.25 3.30 11.43
N MET A 51 2.19 2.59 11.83
CA MET A 51 1.50 1.64 10.96
C MET A 51 0.82 2.33 9.78
N ALA A 52 0.33 3.56 9.94
CA ALA A 52 -0.17 4.35 8.82
C ALA A 52 0.93 4.61 7.76
N PHE A 53 2.14 4.99 8.20
CA PHE A 53 3.28 5.15 7.31
C PHE A 53 3.71 3.83 6.64
N ILE A 54 3.66 2.71 7.36
CA ILE A 54 3.92 1.39 6.78
C ILE A 54 2.89 1.08 5.68
N GLY A 55 1.62 1.38 5.90
CA GLY A 55 0.58 1.24 4.87
C GLY A 55 0.88 2.04 3.60
N LEU A 56 1.33 3.29 3.76
CA LEU A 56 1.78 4.13 2.62
C LEU A 56 3.01 3.53 1.93
N GLY A 57 4.01 3.10 2.69
CA GLY A 57 5.21 2.45 2.16
C GLY A 57 4.88 1.17 1.38
N TYR A 58 3.94 0.38 1.89
CA TYR A 58 3.43 -0.82 1.23
C TYR A 58 2.77 -0.49 -0.11
N ALA A 59 1.87 0.50 -0.12
CA ALA A 59 1.23 0.95 -1.36
C ALA A 59 2.25 1.49 -2.38
N ALA A 60 3.23 2.28 -1.93
CA ALA A 60 4.29 2.80 -2.79
C ALA A 60 5.17 1.69 -3.39
N PHE A 61 5.53 0.69 -2.58
CA PHE A 61 6.30 -0.47 -3.04
C PHE A 61 5.58 -1.25 -4.14
N TYR A 62 4.28 -1.52 -3.97
CA TYR A 62 3.51 -2.24 -4.98
C TYR A 62 3.18 -1.40 -6.20
N THR A 63 3.15 -0.07 -6.08
CA THR A 63 3.06 0.82 -7.24
C THR A 63 4.29 0.68 -8.14
N ARG A 64 5.50 0.61 -7.57
CA ARG A 64 6.73 0.33 -8.34
C ARG A 64 6.69 -1.06 -8.99
N SER A 65 6.19 -2.05 -8.27
CA SER A 65 6.00 -3.41 -8.81
C SER A 65 5.03 -3.42 -9.98
N LEU A 66 3.92 -2.68 -9.88
CA LEU A 66 2.93 -2.53 -10.95
C LEU A 66 3.53 -1.91 -12.21
N SER A 67 4.39 -0.89 -12.08
CA SER A 67 5.09 -0.29 -13.22
C SER A 67 5.94 -1.30 -13.97
N ARG A 68 6.68 -2.16 -13.26
CA ARG A 68 7.49 -3.23 -13.88
C ARG A 68 6.64 -4.26 -14.62
N VAL A 69 5.50 -4.64 -14.05
CA VAL A 69 4.56 -5.57 -14.70
C VAL A 69 3.96 -4.94 -15.96
N ALA A 70 3.61 -3.66 -15.91
CA ALA A 70 3.07 -2.93 -17.06
C ALA A 70 4.10 -2.78 -18.19
N GLU A 71 5.38 -2.64 -17.86
CA GLU A 71 6.48 -2.64 -18.84
C GLU A 71 6.65 -4.01 -19.50
N ALA A 72 6.63 -5.09 -18.71
CA ALA A 72 6.69 -6.45 -19.23
C ALA A 72 5.48 -6.81 -20.12
N GLU A 73 4.28 -6.28 -19.81
CA GLU A 73 3.10 -6.46 -20.67
C GLU A 73 3.33 -5.84 -22.06
N LYS A 74 3.94 -4.65 -22.15
CA LYS A 74 4.23 -3.96 -23.42
C LYS A 74 5.25 -4.72 -24.29
N ASP A 75 6.26 -5.30 -23.68
CA ASP A 75 7.28 -6.07 -24.40
C ASP A 75 6.73 -7.38 -25.00
N THR A 76 5.58 -7.86 -24.47
CA THR A 76 4.94 -9.10 -24.91
C THR A 76 3.85 -8.86 -25.97
N GLU A 77 3.46 -7.61 -26.21
CA GLU A 77 2.40 -7.25 -27.17
C GLU A 77 2.99 -7.22 -28.60
N PRO A 78 2.41 -7.98 -29.56
CA PRO A 78 2.92 -7.99 -30.94
C PRO A 78 2.69 -6.62 -31.58
N ARG A 79 3.77 -6.02 -32.11
CA ARG A 79 3.72 -4.76 -32.86
C ARG A 79 3.00 -4.89 -34.18
#